data_AF-A0AAE0T7Q2-F1
#
_entry.id   AF-A0AAE0T7Q2-F1
#
_cell.length_a   1.000
_cell.length_b   1.000
_cell.length_c   1.000
_cell.angle_alpha   90.00
_cell.angle_beta   90.00
_cell.angle_gamma   90.00
#
_symmetry.space_group_name_H-M   'P 1'
#
loop_
_entity.id
_entity.type
_entity.pdbx_description
1 polymer ?
#
loop_
_entity_poly.entity_id
_entity_poly.type
_entity_poly.pdbx_seq_one_letter_code
_entity_poly.pdbx_strand_id
1 'polypeptide(L)'
;MKKARGIEKQTRMQSKNTMWFQKMELFITDFRFGTFCKLKETTDFVKILTQKKCSLLQSVKHDIRYESVTLAKYCPQTSVIDSEVGLIINPKLQYLGISPDRLVMENEMLKLFK
;
A
#
# COMPACT_ATOMS: atom_id res chain seq x y z
N MET A 1 9.06 -18.00 6.80
CA MET A 1 9.15 -17.97 5.31
C MET A 1 7.82 -18.21 4.57
N LYS A 2 6.80 -18.90 5.11
CA LYS A 2 5.57 -19.26 4.37
C LYS A 2 4.42 -18.22 4.38
N LYS A 3 4.36 -17.28 5.33
CA LYS A 3 3.20 -16.37 5.49
C LYS A 3 3.10 -15.24 4.45
N ALA A 4 4.21 -14.76 3.89
CA ALA A 4 4.19 -13.67 2.90
C ALA A 4 3.87 -14.13 1.47
N ARG A 5 4.12 -15.41 1.15
CA ARG A 5 3.88 -15.95 -0.19
C ARG A 5 2.38 -15.98 -0.48
N GLY A 6 1.96 -15.19 -1.46
CA GLY A 6 0.59 -15.14 -1.95
C GLY A 6 -0.28 -14.05 -1.34
N ILE A 7 0.17 -13.34 -0.28
CA ILE A 7 -0.60 -12.21 0.27
C ILE A 7 -0.78 -11.13 -0.78
N GLU A 8 0.28 -10.78 -1.52
CA GLU A 8 0.21 -9.82 -2.63
C GLU A 8 -0.92 -10.19 -3.59
N LYS A 9 -0.87 -11.39 -4.18
CA LYS A 9 -1.89 -11.89 -5.11
C LYS A 9 -3.30 -11.87 -4.54
N GLN A 10 -3.45 -12.30 -3.28
CA GLN A 10 -4.75 -12.38 -2.61
C GLN A 10 -5.31 -11.02 -2.20
N THR A 11 -4.48 -9.98 -2.19
CA THR A 11 -4.85 -8.62 -1.79
C THR A 11 -4.74 -7.62 -2.95
N ARG A 12 -4.56 -8.13 -4.19
CA ARG A 12 -4.81 -7.36 -5.42
C ARG A 12 -6.25 -6.80 -5.38
N MET A 13 -6.48 -5.71 -6.10
CA MET A 13 -7.66 -4.83 -5.99
C MET A 13 -7.75 -3.96 -4.72
N GLN A 14 -6.79 -4.09 -3.80
CA GLN A 14 -6.56 -3.16 -2.67
C GLN A 14 -7.84 -2.77 -1.91
N SER A 15 -8.25 -1.50 -1.98
CA SER A 15 -9.42 -0.95 -1.29
C SER A 15 -10.76 -1.58 -1.70
N LYS A 16 -10.81 -2.30 -2.83
CA LYS A 16 -11.98 -3.09 -3.25
C LYS A 16 -11.97 -4.52 -2.67
N ASN A 17 -10.90 -4.91 -1.99
CA ASN A 17 -10.71 -6.23 -1.41
C ASN A 17 -10.72 -6.13 0.12
N THR A 18 -11.73 -6.69 0.77
CA THR A 18 -11.86 -6.66 2.24
C THR A 18 -10.69 -7.35 2.95
N MET A 19 -10.08 -8.36 2.33
CA MET A 19 -8.92 -9.03 2.90
C MET A 19 -7.67 -8.14 2.88
N TRP A 20 -7.58 -7.20 1.95
CA TRP A 20 -6.50 -6.20 1.96
C TRP A 20 -6.53 -5.36 3.24
N PHE A 21 -7.71 -4.86 3.65
CA PHE A 21 -7.84 -4.11 4.91
C PHE A 21 -7.46 -4.95 6.13
N GLN A 22 -7.97 -6.19 6.20
CA GLN A 22 -7.66 -7.11 7.30
C GLN A 22 -6.17 -7.40 7.41
N LYS A 23 -5.46 -7.51 6.27
CA LYS A 23 -4.01 -7.72 6.27
C LYS A 23 -3.27 -6.44 6.62
N MET A 24 -3.64 -5.29 6.06
CA MET A 24 -3.01 -3.98 6.33
C MET A 24 -3.04 -3.62 7.83
N GLU A 25 -4.00 -4.11 8.60
CA GLU A 25 -4.06 -3.92 10.05
C GLU A 25 -2.98 -4.68 10.83
N LEU A 26 -2.44 -5.76 10.26
CA LEU A 26 -1.46 -6.63 10.90
C LEU A 26 0.00 -6.18 10.67
N PHE A 27 0.21 -5.18 9.81
CA PHE A 27 1.54 -4.72 9.42
C PHE A 27 1.69 -3.22 9.63
N ILE A 28 2.91 -2.79 9.91
CA ILE A 28 3.30 -1.40 9.81
C ILE A 28 3.47 -1.12 8.31
N THR A 29 2.47 -0.44 7.76
CA THR A 29 2.44 -0.05 6.36
C THR A 29 2.95 1.37 6.19
N ASP A 30 3.40 1.70 5.00
CA ASP A 30 3.76 3.05 4.59
C ASP A 30 2.71 4.13 4.97
N PHE A 31 1.41 3.80 4.87
CA PHE A 31 0.32 4.67 5.31
C PHE A 31 0.34 4.96 6.82
N ARG A 32 0.77 4.00 7.63
CA ARG A 32 0.79 4.08 9.11
C ARG A 32 2.18 4.41 9.66
N PHE A 33 3.23 4.29 8.84
CA PHE A 33 4.63 4.45 9.25
C PHE A 33 4.89 5.82 9.88
N GLY A 34 4.37 6.91 9.28
CA GLY A 34 4.50 8.25 9.85
C GLY A 34 3.82 8.44 11.21
N THR A 35 2.78 7.65 11.50
CA THR A 35 2.16 7.63 12.85
C THR A 35 3.02 6.84 13.81
N PHE A 36 3.55 5.70 13.35
CA PHE A 36 4.46 4.83 14.11
C PHE A 36 5.75 5.56 14.55
N CYS A 37 6.37 6.34 13.65
CA CYS A 37 7.59 7.09 13.98
C CYS A 37 7.38 8.20 15.01
N LYS A 38 6.13 8.62 15.26
CA LYS A 38 5.78 9.71 16.19
C LYS A 38 5.29 9.19 17.54
N LEU A 39 5.30 7.87 17.75
CA LEU A 39 4.89 7.26 19.00
C LEU A 39 5.83 7.67 20.14
N LYS A 40 5.24 8.03 21.27
CA LYS A 40 5.93 8.20 22.55
C LYS A 40 5.77 6.93 23.38
N GLU A 41 6.64 6.71 24.36
CA GLU A 41 6.57 5.55 25.26
C GLU A 41 5.21 5.39 25.96
N THR A 42 4.51 6.50 26.20
CA THR A 42 3.18 6.53 26.81
C THR A 42 2.02 6.21 25.84
N THR A 43 2.33 5.93 24.57
CA THR A 43 1.31 5.77 23.54
C THR A 43 0.77 4.35 23.52
N ASP A 44 -0.55 4.20 23.58
CA ASP A 44 -1.21 2.92 23.40
C ASP A 44 -1.07 2.44 21.94
N PHE A 45 -0.17 1.47 21.76
CA PHE A 45 0.13 0.84 20.47
C PHE A 45 -1.10 0.15 19.86
N VAL A 46 -1.92 -0.52 20.68
CA VAL A 46 -3.07 -1.30 20.21
C VAL A 46 -4.14 -0.37 19.66
N LYS A 47 -4.34 0.78 20.30
CA LYS A 47 -5.27 1.81 19.86
C LYS A 47 -4.90 2.40 18.50
N ILE A 48 -3.60 2.56 18.21
CA ILE A 48 -3.16 3.14 16.93
C ILE A 48 -3.23 2.14 15.77
N LEU A 49 -3.02 0.85 16.04
CA LEU A 49 -3.18 -0.19 15.03
C LEU A 49 -4.66 -0.41 14.64
N THR A 50 -5.59 -0.14 15.57
CA THR A 50 -7.04 -0.32 15.37
C THR A 50 -7.78 0.96 14.96
N GLN A 51 -7.23 2.15 15.26
CA GLN A 51 -7.82 3.42 14.86
C GLN A 51 -7.27 3.92 13.52
N LYS A 52 -7.98 3.62 12.42
CA LYS A 52 -8.25 4.57 11.31
C LYS A 52 -9.05 3.91 10.19
N LYS A 53 -10.31 4.35 10.01
CA LYS A 53 -11.03 4.22 8.73
C LYS A 53 -10.62 5.38 7.82
N CYS A 54 -9.64 5.15 6.95
CA CYS A 54 -9.09 6.19 6.07
C CYS A 54 -9.95 6.52 4.85
N SER A 55 -11.01 5.75 4.62
CA SER A 55 -11.93 5.90 3.49
C SER A 55 -12.76 7.19 3.48
N LEU A 56 -12.67 8.03 4.52
CA LEU A 56 -13.49 9.24 4.67
C LEU A 56 -12.73 10.56 4.45
N LEU A 57 -11.40 10.53 4.31
CA LEU A 57 -10.62 11.76 4.09
C LEU A 57 -10.78 12.27 2.65
N GLN A 58 -11.01 13.57 2.50
CA GLN A 58 -11.17 14.22 1.18
C GLN A 58 -9.93 14.07 0.30
N SER A 59 -8.73 14.05 0.88
CA SER A 59 -7.48 13.79 0.16
C SER A 59 -7.48 12.39 -0.46
N VAL A 60 -7.87 11.37 0.29
CA VAL A 60 -7.94 9.98 -0.22
C VAL A 60 -8.95 9.86 -1.37
N LYS A 61 -10.10 10.56 -1.28
CA LYS A 61 -11.08 10.61 -2.37
C LYS A 61 -10.56 11.34 -3.61
N HIS A 62 -9.78 12.39 -3.41
CA HIS A 62 -9.12 13.12 -4.50
C HIS A 62 -8.09 12.23 -5.18
N ASP A 63 -7.22 11.58 -4.42
CA ASP A 63 -6.18 10.70 -4.94
C ASP A 63 -6.78 9.56 -5.78
N ILE A 64 -7.82 8.88 -5.27
CA ILE A 64 -8.55 7.84 -6.02
C ILE A 64 -9.15 8.39 -7.33
N ARG A 65 -9.70 9.61 -7.30
CA ARG A 65 -10.35 10.21 -8.48
C ARG A 65 -9.35 10.57 -9.57
N TYR A 66 -8.15 11.02 -9.21
CA TYR A 66 -7.15 11.51 -10.15
C TYR A 66 -6.03 10.52 -10.45
N GLU A 67 -5.99 9.37 -9.78
CA GLU A 67 -5.00 8.30 -10.01
C GLU A 67 -4.87 7.94 -11.49
N SER A 68 -5.99 7.72 -12.18
CA SER A 68 -5.99 7.37 -13.61
C SER A 68 -5.42 8.48 -14.51
N VAL A 69 -5.66 9.75 -14.15
CA VAL A 69 -5.13 10.91 -14.89
C VAL A 69 -3.62 11.05 -14.65
N THR A 70 -3.16 10.82 -13.42
CA THR A 70 -1.74 10.83 -13.07
C THR A 70 -0.99 9.71 -13.78
N LEU A 71 -1.54 8.49 -13.77
CA LEU A 71 -1.00 7.35 -14.52
C LEU A 71 -0.98 7.62 -16.02
N ALA A 72 -2.05 8.19 -16.58
CA ALA A 72 -2.10 8.56 -18.00
C ALA A 72 -1.09 9.66 -18.39
N LYS A 73 -0.60 10.46 -17.44
CA LYS A 73 0.51 11.41 -17.67
C LYS A 73 1.88 10.76 -17.52
N TYR A 74 1.99 9.71 -16.70
CA TYR A 74 3.25 9.00 -16.42
C TYR A 74 3.57 7.92 -17.46
N CYS A 75 2.56 7.15 -17.90
CA CYS A 75 2.70 6.05 -18.85
C CYS A 75 3.07 6.40 -20.31
N PRO A 76 2.69 7.54 -20.93
CA PRO A 76 3.00 7.77 -22.34
C PRO A 76 4.50 7.88 -22.65
N GLN A 77 5.35 7.96 -21.62
CA GLN A 77 6.81 8.08 -21.75
C GLN A 77 7.56 6.75 -21.54
N THR A 78 6.88 5.66 -21.16
CA THR A 78 7.53 4.40 -20.79
C THR A 78 6.72 3.19 -21.30
N SER A 79 7.39 2.09 -21.68
CA SER A 79 6.74 0.84 -22.07
C SER A 79 6.20 0.11 -20.82
N VAL A 80 5.11 0.64 -20.25
CA VAL A 80 4.59 0.22 -18.94
C VAL A 80 3.71 -1.02 -19.07
N ILE A 81 4.04 -2.04 -18.28
CA ILE A 81 3.07 -3.07 -17.88
C ILE A 81 2.33 -2.51 -16.67
N ASP A 82 1.09 -2.05 -16.86
CA ASP A 82 0.21 -1.64 -15.77
C ASP A 82 -0.34 -2.92 -15.12
N SER A 83 0.07 -3.19 -13.88
CA SER A 83 -0.47 -4.31 -13.10
C SER A 83 -0.81 -3.84 -11.70
N GLU A 84 -2.04 -4.10 -11.30
CA GLU A 84 -2.45 -3.92 -9.91
C GLU A 84 -1.57 -4.76 -8.98
N VAL A 85 -1.10 -4.12 -7.91
CA VAL A 85 -0.25 -4.74 -6.88
C VAL A 85 -1.03 -4.79 -5.57
N GLY A 86 -1.00 -5.94 -4.91
CA GLY A 86 -1.53 -6.07 -3.56
C GLY A 86 -0.54 -5.65 -2.47
N LEU A 87 -0.78 -6.08 -1.24
CA LEU A 87 0.12 -5.87 -0.12
C LEU A 87 1.39 -6.74 -0.26
N ILE A 88 2.54 -6.09 -0.37
CA ILE A 88 3.86 -6.70 -0.36
C ILE A 88 4.42 -6.63 1.06
N ILE A 89 4.92 -7.77 1.57
CA ILE A 89 5.53 -7.86 2.90
C ILE A 89 7.05 -7.99 2.75
N ASN A 90 7.79 -7.23 3.56
CA ASN A 90 9.24 -7.34 3.57
C ASN A 90 9.67 -8.74 4.07
N PRO A 91 10.44 -9.51 3.29
CA PRO A 91 10.78 -10.89 3.66
C PRO A 91 11.70 -10.97 4.89
N LYS A 92 12.50 -9.93 5.14
CA LYS A 92 13.41 -9.84 6.30
C LYS A 92 12.69 -9.28 7.53
N LEU A 93 11.82 -8.29 7.34
CA LEU A 93 11.09 -7.61 8.40
C LEU A 93 9.58 -7.87 8.23
N GLN A 94 9.11 -9.02 8.70
CA GLN A 94 7.75 -9.51 8.39
C GLN A 94 6.61 -8.68 8.99
N TYR A 95 6.92 -7.70 9.85
CA TYR A 95 5.96 -6.71 10.35
C TYR A 95 5.86 -5.47 9.46
N LEU A 96 6.75 -5.31 8.47
CA LEU A 96 6.71 -4.21 7.50
C LEU A 96 6.05 -4.66 6.20
N GLY A 97 5.14 -3.83 5.70
CA GLY A 97 4.51 -4.01 4.40
C GLY A 97 4.34 -2.71 3.63
N ILE A 98 4.08 -2.82 2.33
CA ILE A 98 3.73 -1.72 1.45
C ILE A 98 2.63 -2.17 0.50
N SER A 99 1.68 -1.28 0.19
CA SER A 99 0.68 -1.50 -0.85
C SER A 99 0.84 -0.39 -1.91
N PRO A 100 1.74 -0.58 -2.88
CA PRO A 100 1.96 0.38 -3.97
C PRO A 100 0.71 0.51 -4.81
N ASP A 101 0.46 1.70 -5.37
CA ASP A 101 -0.69 1.90 -6.25
C ASP A 101 -0.52 1.08 -7.52
N ARG A 102 0.68 1.10 -8.13
CA ARG A 102 1.01 0.35 -9.35
C ARG A 102 2.44 -0.19 -9.36
N LEU A 103 2.64 -1.21 -10.20
CA LEU A 103 3.95 -1.63 -10.67
C LEU A 103 4.18 -1.01 -12.05
N VAL A 104 5.32 -0.35 -12.24
CA VAL A 104 5.68 0.27 -13.51
C VAL A 104 7.01 -0.31 -13.99
N MET A 105 7.11 -0.62 -15.27
CA MET A 105 8.36 -1.04 -15.91
C MET A 105 8.97 0.15 -16.64
N GLU A 106 10.18 0.56 -16.22
CA GLU A 106 10.92 1.67 -16.80
C GLU A 106 12.37 1.23 -17.03
N ASN A 107 12.85 1.29 -18.28
CA ASN A 107 14.21 0.89 -18.67
C ASN A 107 14.60 -0.50 -18.12
N GLU A 108 13.73 -1.49 -18.31
CA GLU A 108 13.88 -2.87 -17.82
C GLU A 108 13.91 -3.03 -16.28
N MET A 109 13.67 -1.95 -15.52
CA MET A 109 13.55 -1.99 -14.07
C MET A 109 12.10 -1.88 -13.62
N LEU A 110 11.70 -2.78 -12.72
CA LEU A 110 10.41 -2.70 -12.03
C LEU A 110 10.48 -1.68 -10.90
N LYS A 111 9.59 -0.70 -10.93
CA LYS A 111 9.45 0.35 -9.92
C LYS A 111 8.06 0.29 -9.30
N LEU A 112 8.00 0.61 -8.01
CA LEU A 112 6.75 0.79 -7.28
C LEU A 112 6.30 2.24 -7.46
N PHE A 113 5.12 2.43 -8.01
CA PHE A 113 4.47 3.73 -8.13
C PHE A 113 3.48 3.91 -6.97
N LYS A 114 3.46 5.11 -6.40
CA LYS A 114 2.69 5.50 -5.23
C LYS A 114 2.40 7.00 -5.27
#